data_AF-A0A6V7K6V8-F1
#
_entry.id   AF-A0A6V7K6V8-F1
#
_cell.length_a   1.000
_cell.length_b   1.000
_cell.length_c   1.000
_cell.angle_alpha   90.00
_cell.angle_beta   90.00
_cell.angle_gamma   90.00
#
_symmetry.space_group_name_H-M   'P 1'
#
loop_
_entity.id
_entity.type
_entity.pdbx_description
1 polymer ?
#
loop_
_entity_poly.entity_id
_entity_poly.type
_entity_poly.pdbx_seq_one_letter_code
_entity_poly.pdbx_strand_id
1 'polypeptide(L)'
;VVTGIRFVVHRGVLHVQIQQGELQGNLKVKNVQWKPIDDISHQVYQARRIHSYEPFQPEEPLLVEDVDFMVVKVDERDKINMEKMSVDKDYVLTGVKFDLDDKKRLQMAIIQTKFNITTGKLMKYCGKQLKQPANITR
;
A
#
# COMPACT_ATOMS: atom_id res chain seq x y z
N VAL A 1 8.55 12.68 -4.05
CA VAL A 1 8.98 11.36 -3.54
C VAL A 1 7.98 10.83 -2.53
N VAL A 2 7.76 9.52 -2.48
CA VAL A 2 6.97 8.91 -1.40
C VAL A 2 7.87 8.80 -0.16
N THR A 3 7.37 9.31 0.97
CA THR A 3 8.11 9.41 2.24
C THR A 3 7.56 8.50 3.32
N GLY A 4 6.35 7.97 3.12
CA GLY A 4 5.69 7.11 4.07
C GLY A 4 4.46 6.46 3.46
N ILE A 5 4.03 5.37 4.08
CA ILE A 5 2.79 4.66 3.78
C ILE A 5 2.11 4.37 5.12
N ARG A 6 0.78 4.46 5.13
CA ARG A 6 -0.03 4.00 6.26
C ARG A 6 -1.32 3.36 5.77
N PHE A 7 -1.92 2.58 6.63
CA PHE A 7 -3.29 2.12 6.44
C PHE A 7 -4.27 3.08 7.12
N VAL A 8 -5.38 3.34 6.47
CA VAL A 8 -6.48 4.11 7.04
C VAL A 8 -7.78 3.40 6.70
N VAL A 9 -8.60 3.14 7.72
CA VAL A 9 -9.95 2.67 7.50
C VAL A 9 -10.85 3.90 7.29
N HIS A 10 -11.52 3.96 6.14
CA HIS A 10 -12.52 4.97 5.85
C HIS A 10 -13.78 4.27 5.34
N ARG A 11 -14.93 4.53 5.98
CA ARG A 11 -16.23 3.93 5.62
C ARG A 11 -16.21 2.41 5.43
N GLY A 12 -15.43 1.71 6.27
CA GLY A 12 -15.32 0.26 6.25
C GLY A 12 -14.40 -0.31 5.17
N VAL A 13 -13.75 0.54 4.36
CA VAL A 13 -12.71 0.14 3.40
C VAL A 13 -11.34 0.44 4.01
N LEU A 14 -10.42 -0.52 3.94
CA LEU A 14 -9.03 -0.34 4.34
C LEU A 14 -8.23 0.23 3.17
N HIS A 15 -7.80 1.50 3.28
CA HIS A 15 -7.03 2.18 2.26
C HIS A 15 -5.54 2.19 2.58
N VAL A 16 -4.73 2.15 1.52
CA VAL A 16 -3.30 2.43 1.58
C VAL A 16 -3.10 3.90 1.24
N GLN A 17 -2.75 4.70 2.25
CA GLN A 17 -2.49 6.11 2.06
C GLN A 17 -0.99 6.35 1.95
N ILE A 18 -0.59 7.17 0.98
CA ILE A 18 0.81 7.55 0.76
C ILE A 18 1.09 8.95 1.28
N GLN A 19 2.27 9.13 1.85
CA GLN A 19 2.84 10.43 2.19
C GLN A 19 3.80 10.84 1.09
N GLN A 20 3.65 12.06 0.59
CA GLN A 20 4.51 12.60 -0.47
C GLN A 20 5.20 13.89 -0.01
N GLY A 21 6.35 14.17 -0.60
CA GLY A 21 7.05 15.44 -0.43
C GLY A 21 7.99 15.74 -1.60
N GLU A 22 8.56 16.94 -1.56
CA GLU A 22 9.52 17.43 -2.55
C GLU A 22 10.94 17.09 -2.09
N LEU A 23 11.66 16.34 -2.92
CA LEU A 23 13.06 16.02 -2.67
C LEU A 23 13.91 17.24 -3.01
N GLN A 24 14.66 17.74 -2.03
CA GLN A 24 15.66 18.78 -2.21
C GLN A 24 17.07 18.19 -2.21
N GLY A 25 18.07 19.03 -2.51
CA GLY A 25 19.47 18.68 -2.31
C GLY A 25 19.74 18.18 -0.87
N ASN A 26 20.75 17.33 -0.71
CA ASN A 26 21.16 16.72 0.57
C ASN A 26 20.10 15.82 1.25
N LEU A 27 19.22 15.16 0.48
CA LEU A 27 18.21 14.18 0.93
C LEU A 27 17.17 14.77 1.87
N LYS A 28 17.09 16.10 1.93
CA LYS A 28 16.05 16.80 2.69
C LYS A 28 14.76 16.72 1.90
N VAL A 29 13.69 16.31 2.56
CA VAL A 29 12.35 16.34 1.98
C VAL A 29 11.56 17.47 2.61
N LYS A 30 10.98 18.34 1.78
CA LYS A 30 10.08 19.41 2.20
C LYS A 30 8.66 19.15 1.73
N ASN A 31 7.72 19.96 2.22
CA ASN A 31 6.30 19.90 1.83
C ASN A 31 5.71 18.49 2.01
N VAL A 32 6.09 17.84 3.12
CA VAL A 32 5.67 16.48 3.43
C VAL A 32 4.20 16.50 3.84
N GLN A 33 3.36 15.83 3.07
CA GLN A 33 1.93 15.76 3.33
C GLN A 33 1.37 14.40 2.92
N TRP A 34 0.34 13.96 3.62
CA TRP A 34 -0.43 12.78 3.23
C TRP A 34 -1.33 13.13 2.05
N LYS A 35 -1.31 12.33 0.98
CA LYS A 35 -2.31 12.48 -0.07
C LYS A 35 -3.68 12.15 0.51
N PRO A 36 -4.71 12.98 0.29
CA PRO A 36 -6.08 12.63 0.65
C PRO A 36 -6.46 11.26 0.09
N ILE A 37 -7.35 10.56 0.80
CA ILE A 37 -7.90 9.28 0.34
C ILE A 37 -9.12 9.60 -0.48
N ASP A 38 -9.19 9.01 -1.67
CA ASP A 38 -10.39 9.03 -2.49
C ASP A 38 -11.38 7.99 -1.93
N ASP A 39 -12.60 8.43 -1.66
CA ASP A 39 -13.64 7.55 -1.14
C ASP A 39 -14.24 6.70 -2.25
N ILE A 40 -13.79 5.46 -2.35
CA ILE A 40 -14.27 4.46 -3.31
C ILE A 40 -15.33 3.53 -2.73
N SER A 41 -15.85 3.80 -1.52
CA SER A 41 -16.78 2.88 -0.83
C SER A 41 -18.04 2.59 -1.67
N HIS A 42 -18.53 3.58 -2.44
CA HIS A 42 -19.65 3.41 -3.34
C HIS A 42 -19.33 2.48 -4.53
N GLN A 43 -18.17 2.64 -5.15
CA GLN A 43 -17.70 1.79 -6.26
C GLN A 43 -17.50 0.35 -5.79
N VAL A 44 -16.91 0.15 -4.61
CA VAL A 44 -16.75 -1.17 -3.98
C VAL A 44 -18.11 -1.81 -3.71
N TYR A 45 -19.09 -1.03 -3.22
CA TYR A 45 -20.46 -1.52 -3.02
C TYR A 45 -21.14 -1.94 -4.34
N GLN A 46 -21.01 -1.13 -5.39
CA GLN A 46 -21.56 -1.44 -6.72
C GLN A 46 -20.92 -2.71 -7.31
N ALA A 47 -19.59 -2.82 -7.27
CA ALA A 47 -18.86 -3.97 -7.76
C ALA A 47 -19.35 -5.29 -7.14
N ARG A 48 -19.63 -5.27 -5.83
CA ARG A 48 -20.15 -6.43 -5.10
C ARG A 48 -21.63 -6.75 -5.40
N ARG A 49 -22.37 -5.82 -6.01
CA ARG A 49 -23.78 -6.00 -6.39
C ARG A 49 -23.97 -6.55 -7.80
N ILE A 50 -22.94 -6.63 -8.63
CA ILE A 50 -23.06 -7.10 -10.02
C ILE A 50 -23.61 -8.53 -10.13
N HIS A 51 -23.53 -9.33 -9.07
CA HIS A 51 -24.16 -10.66 -8.99
C HIS A 51 -25.65 -10.64 -8.61
N SER A 52 -26.29 -9.47 -8.50
CA SER A 52 -27.73 -9.36 -8.27
C SER A 52 -28.51 -9.33 -9.59
N TYR A 53 -29.70 -9.95 -9.61
CA TYR A 53 -30.54 -10.19 -10.79
C TYR A 53 -31.09 -8.93 -11.49
N GLU A 54 -30.70 -7.73 -11.06
CA GLU A 54 -31.18 -6.48 -11.67
C GLU A 54 -30.19 -5.92 -12.71
N PRO A 55 -30.69 -5.38 -13.84
CA PRO A 55 -29.84 -4.72 -14.82
C PRO A 55 -29.18 -3.48 -14.20
N PHE A 56 -27.89 -3.60 -13.89
CA PHE A 56 -27.08 -2.53 -13.32
C PHE A 56 -26.18 -1.92 -14.40
N GLN A 57 -26.39 -0.65 -14.73
CA GLN A 57 -25.44 0.14 -15.52
C GLN A 57 -24.57 0.98 -14.57
N PRO A 58 -23.26 0.77 -14.53
CA PRO A 58 -22.37 1.56 -13.69
C PRO A 58 -22.28 2.99 -14.22
N GLU A 59 -22.41 3.98 -13.32
CA GLU A 59 -22.14 5.39 -13.63
C GLU A 59 -20.62 5.69 -13.67
N GLU A 60 -19.81 4.81 -13.07
CA GLU A 60 -18.36 4.93 -12.93
C GLU A 60 -17.67 3.63 -13.37
N PRO A 61 -16.38 3.66 -13.75
CA PRO A 61 -15.63 2.44 -14.04
C PRO A 61 -15.69 1.49 -12.85
N LEU A 62 -16.12 0.27 -13.11
CA LEU A 62 -16.27 -0.75 -12.08
C LEU A 62 -14.90 -1.18 -11.57
N LEU A 63 -14.75 -1.12 -10.25
CA LEU A 63 -13.67 -1.82 -9.57
C LEU A 63 -13.90 -3.33 -9.66
N VAL A 64 -12.82 -4.09 -9.79
CA VAL A 64 -12.84 -5.55 -9.88
C VAL A 64 -12.28 -6.13 -8.57
N GLU A 65 -13.07 -6.98 -7.91
CA GLU A 65 -12.61 -7.72 -6.72
C GLU A 65 -11.42 -8.62 -7.10
N ASP A 66 -10.45 -8.76 -6.19
CA ASP A 66 -9.15 -9.43 -6.38
C ASP A 66 -8.19 -8.76 -7.37
N VAL A 67 -8.58 -7.63 -7.97
CA VAL A 67 -7.70 -6.79 -8.80
C VAL A 67 -7.51 -5.42 -8.16
N ASP A 68 -8.60 -4.69 -7.94
CA ASP A 68 -8.59 -3.33 -7.41
C ASP A 68 -8.79 -3.28 -5.90
N PHE A 69 -9.52 -4.26 -5.34
CA PHE A 69 -9.78 -4.39 -3.91
C PHE A 69 -9.93 -5.84 -3.47
N MET A 70 -9.77 -6.08 -2.17
CA MET A 70 -9.98 -7.38 -1.54
C MET A 70 -10.89 -7.21 -0.32
N VAL A 71 -11.80 -8.16 -0.10
CA VAL A 71 -12.66 -8.19 1.09
C VAL A 71 -12.04 -9.08 2.15
N VAL A 72 -11.77 -8.52 3.33
CA VAL A 72 -11.33 -9.28 4.51
C VAL A 72 -12.52 -9.49 5.43
N LYS A 73 -12.83 -10.76 5.76
CA LYS A 73 -13.94 -11.07 6.67
C LYS A 73 -13.58 -10.73 8.12
N VAL A 74 -14.60 -10.57 8.97
CA VAL A 74 -14.41 -10.10 10.37
C VAL A 74 -13.60 -11.08 11.21
N ASP A 75 -13.80 -12.38 10.98
CA ASP A 75 -13.05 -13.50 11.55
C ASP A 75 -11.64 -13.66 10.96
N GLU A 76 -11.28 -12.82 9.99
CA GLU A 76 -9.99 -12.81 9.32
C GLU A 76 -9.21 -11.51 9.59
N ARG A 77 -9.67 -10.66 10.52
CA ARG A 77 -9.00 -9.38 10.84
C ARG A 77 -7.62 -9.56 11.46
N ASP A 78 -7.42 -10.65 12.20
CA ASP A 78 -6.12 -11.10 12.73
C ASP A 78 -5.16 -11.54 11.61
N LYS A 79 -5.67 -11.66 10.38
CA LYS A 79 -4.88 -11.92 9.18
C LYS A 79 -4.29 -10.67 8.54
N ILE A 80 -4.36 -9.48 9.14
CA ILE A 80 -3.71 -8.29 8.58
C ILE A 80 -2.59 -7.82 9.53
N ASN A 81 -1.33 -7.92 9.09
CA ASN A 81 -0.21 -7.38 9.83
C ASN A 81 0.10 -5.94 9.39
N MET A 82 -0.04 -4.97 10.31
CA MET A 82 0.04 -3.53 10.05
C MET A 82 1.26 -2.85 10.69
N GLU A 83 2.38 -3.55 10.79
CA GLU A 83 3.61 -2.94 11.34
C GLU A 83 4.14 -1.79 10.46
N LYS A 84 4.71 -0.78 11.12
CA LYS A 84 5.35 0.35 10.46
C LYS A 84 6.65 -0.10 9.80
N MET A 85 6.78 0.12 8.50
CA MET A 85 8.03 -0.11 7.77
C MET A 85 8.77 1.20 7.50
N SER A 86 10.10 1.14 7.61
CA SER A 86 11.00 2.25 7.29
C SER A 86 12.01 1.83 6.22
N VAL A 87 12.46 2.80 5.44
CA VAL A 87 13.48 2.62 4.40
C VAL A 87 14.86 2.91 5.00
N ASP A 88 15.87 2.17 4.57
CA ASP A 88 17.26 2.37 5.00
C ASP A 88 17.80 3.73 4.52
N LYS A 89 18.84 4.22 5.21
CA LYS A 89 19.55 5.43 4.79
C LYS A 89 20.12 5.26 3.37
N ASP A 90 19.96 6.28 2.53
CA ASP A 90 20.34 6.32 1.10
C ASP A 90 19.51 5.42 0.17
N TYR A 91 18.43 4.83 0.68
CA TYR A 91 17.43 4.14 -0.12
C TYR A 91 16.15 4.98 -0.22
N VAL A 92 15.39 4.75 -1.28
CA VAL A 92 14.04 5.29 -1.44
C VAL A 92 13.07 4.15 -1.66
N LEU A 93 11.83 4.34 -1.20
CA LEU A 93 10.73 3.43 -1.51
C LEU A 93 10.44 3.50 -3.01
N THR A 94 10.55 2.36 -3.70
CA THR A 94 10.27 2.24 -5.14
C THR A 94 9.10 1.31 -5.45
N GLY A 95 8.63 0.56 -4.46
CA GLY A 95 7.46 -0.28 -4.63
C GLY A 95 6.91 -0.77 -3.30
N VAL A 96 5.67 -1.22 -3.36
CA VAL A 96 4.96 -1.87 -2.25
C VAL A 96 4.43 -3.18 -2.80
N LYS A 97 4.53 -4.22 -1.99
CA LYS A 97 4.01 -5.53 -2.29
C LYS A 97 3.09 -5.93 -1.16
N PHE A 98 1.97 -6.53 -1.53
CA PHE A 98 1.19 -7.35 -0.62
C PHE A 98 1.66 -8.79 -0.75
N ASP A 99 1.91 -9.43 0.37
CA ASP A 99 2.21 -10.85 0.43
C ASP A 99 1.23 -11.51 1.39
N LEU A 100 1.05 -12.81 1.23
CA LEU A 100 0.45 -13.63 2.27
C LEU A 100 1.59 -14.32 3.01
N ASP A 101 1.56 -14.27 4.34
CA ASP A 101 2.48 -15.09 5.15
C ASP A 101 2.08 -16.58 5.13
N ASP A 102 2.88 -17.44 5.75
CA ASP A 102 2.64 -18.89 5.79
C ASP A 102 1.29 -19.27 6.46
N LYS A 103 0.69 -18.34 7.20
CA LYS A 103 -0.62 -18.48 7.85
C LYS A 103 -1.74 -17.78 7.07
N LYS A 104 -1.50 -17.41 5.80
CA LYS A 104 -2.41 -16.68 4.92
C LYS A 104 -2.80 -15.30 5.47
N ARG A 105 -1.89 -14.65 6.18
CA ARG A 105 -2.07 -13.29 6.69
C ARG A 105 -1.50 -12.29 5.69
N LEU A 106 -2.33 -11.33 5.27
CA LEU A 106 -1.95 -10.18 4.48
C LEU A 106 -0.88 -9.39 5.24
N GLN A 107 0.32 -9.41 4.67
CA GLN A 107 1.45 -8.60 5.12
C GLN A 107 1.85 -7.64 3.99
N MET A 108 2.37 -6.49 4.39
CA MET A 108 2.95 -5.54 3.45
C MET A 108 4.47 -5.71 3.46
N ALA A 109 5.07 -5.71 2.28
CA ALA A 109 6.50 -5.61 2.09
C ALA A 109 6.81 -4.35 1.27
N ILE A 110 7.87 -3.65 1.63
CA ILE A 110 8.37 -2.51 0.85
C ILE A 110 9.55 -2.93 -0.01
N ILE A 111 9.56 -2.43 -1.25
CA ILE A 111 10.72 -2.51 -2.14
C ILE A 111 11.45 -1.18 -2.03
N GLN A 112 12.69 -1.27 -1.59
CA GLN A 112 13.58 -0.11 -1.50
C GLN A 112 14.71 -0.22 -2.51
N THR A 113 15.09 0.91 -3.11
CA THR A 113 16.19 0.99 -4.08
C THR A 113 17.15 2.09 -3.69
N LYS A 114 18.45 1.81 -3.77
CA LYS A 114 19.48 2.80 -3.46
C LYS A 114 19.37 3.98 -4.41
N PHE A 115 19.37 5.18 -3.86
CA PHE A 115 19.18 6.42 -4.62
C PHE A 115 20.47 7.24 -4.59
N ASN A 116 20.99 7.57 -5.77
CA ASN A 116 22.14 8.45 -5.89
C ASN A 116 21.65 9.90 -5.95
N ILE A 117 21.86 10.65 -4.87
CA ILE A 117 21.39 12.03 -4.80
C ILE A 117 22.07 12.97 -5.79
N THR A 118 23.36 12.77 -6.03
CA THR A 118 24.14 13.65 -6.92
C THR A 118 23.63 13.57 -8.36
N THR A 119 23.22 12.37 -8.78
CA THR A 119 22.72 12.14 -10.15
C THR A 119 21.20 12.16 -10.26
N GLY A 120 20.48 12.12 -9.14
CA GLY A 120 19.02 11.99 -9.10
C GLY A 120 18.50 10.64 -9.62
N LYS A 121 19.38 9.63 -9.77
CA LYS A 121 19.03 8.33 -10.36
C LYS A 121 18.97 7.23 -9.31
N LEU A 122 18.03 6.32 -9.51
CA LEU A 122 18.05 5.02 -8.86
C LEU A 122 19.30 4.26 -9.32
N MET A 123 20.05 3.68 -8.38
CA MET A 123 21.14 2.79 -8.72
C MET A 123 20.57 1.52 -9.34
N LYS A 124 21.13 1.08 -10.47
CA LYS A 124 20.64 -0.10 -11.20
C LYS A 124 20.66 -1.33 -10.29
N TYR A 125 19.50 -1.98 -10.20
CA TYR A 125 19.14 -3.24 -9.52
C TYR A 125 20.13 -3.79 -8.47
N CYS A 126 19.82 -3.52 -7.21
CA CYS A 126 20.06 -4.45 -6.11
C CYS A 126 18.84 -4.36 -5.17
N GLY A 127 17.67 -4.81 -5.65
CA GLY A 127 16.44 -4.79 -4.87
C GLY A 127 16.54 -5.81 -3.74
N LYS A 128 16.86 -5.37 -2.54
CA LYS A 128 16.71 -6.19 -1.33
C LYS A 128 15.24 -6.11 -0.91
N GLN A 129 14.53 -7.23 -1.01
CA GLN A 129 13.25 -7.38 -0.31
C GLN A 129 13.53 -7.48 1.18
N LEU A 130 13.01 -6.52 1.95
CA LEU A 130 12.87 -6.69 3.37
C LEU A 130 11.54 -7.39 3.61
N LYS A 131 11.60 -8.65 4.01
CA LYS A 131 10.47 -9.35 4.61
C LYS A 131 10.44 -9.02 6.11
N GLN A 132 9.26 -9.03 6.72
CA GLN A 132 9.19 -9.02 8.18
C GLN A 132 9.99 -10.21 8.74
N PRO A 133 10.79 -10.01 9.79
CA PRO A 133 11.36 -11.15 10.50
C PRO A 133 10.22 -11.98 11.08
N ALA A 134 10.31 -13.31 10.93
CA ALA A 134 9.39 -14.21 11.61
C ALA A 134 9.54 -13.98 13.13
N ASN A 135 8.47 -13.50 13.78
CA ASN A 135 8.43 -13.43 15.22
C ASN A 135 8.53 -14.87 15.78
N ILE A 136 9.72 -15.25 16.24
CA ILE A 136 9.92 -16.42 17.09
C ILE A 136 9.24 -16.06 18.42
N THR A 137 7.96 -16.42 18.52
CA THR A 137 7.25 -16.33 19.79
C THR A 137 7.67 -17.57 20.59
N ARG A 138 8.25 -17.32 21.77
CA ARG A 138 8.71 -18.34 22.73
C ARG A 138 7.53 -18.95 23.47
#